data_AF-A0A378UW58-F1
#
_entry.id   AF-A0A378UW58-F1
#
_cell.length_a   1.000
_cell.length_b   1.000
_cell.length_c   1.000
_cell.angle_alpha   90.00
_cell.angle_beta   90.00
_cell.angle_gamma   90.00
#
_symmetry.space_group_name_H-M   'P 1'
#
loop_
_entity.id
_entity.type
_entity.pdbx_description
1 polymer ?
#
loop_
_entity_poly.entity_id
_entity_poly.type
_entity_poly.pdbx_seq_one_letter_code
_entity_poly.pdbx_strand_id
1 'polypeptide(L)' 'MSISGKAAIAGIGATDFSKNSGRSELRLAAEAVLDALDDAGLKPSDVDGLVTFTMDSNLETAVAAPPGSGI' A
#
# COMPACT_ATOMS: atom_id res chain seq x y z
N MET A 1 -5.07 5.65 -27.66
CA MET A 1 -5.97 4.79 -26.85
C MET A 1 -6.63 5.66 -25.78
N SER A 2 -7.95 5.51 -25.55
CA SER A 2 -8.62 6.15 -24.40
C SER A 2 -8.45 5.30 -23.13
N ILE A 3 -8.28 5.96 -21.99
CA ILE A 3 -8.18 5.35 -20.65
C ILE A 3 -9.50 5.39 -19.87
N SER A 4 -10.48 6.17 -20.34
CA SER A 4 -11.76 6.35 -19.65
C SER A 4 -12.50 5.02 -19.51
N GLY A 5 -12.96 4.72 -18.29
CA GLY A 5 -13.70 3.49 -17.96
C GLY A 5 -12.86 2.20 -17.96
N LYS A 6 -11.52 2.29 -18.11
CA LYS A 6 -10.63 1.11 -18.13
C LYS A 6 -10.01 0.75 -16.79
N ALA A 7 -10.08 1.64 -15.82
CA ALA A 7 -9.59 1.44 -14.46
C ALA A 7 -10.64 1.95 -13.47
N ALA A 8 -10.69 1.31 -12.31
CA ALA A 8 -11.58 1.65 -11.20
C ALA A 8 -10.82 1.45 -9.89
N ILE A 9 -11.27 2.14 -8.83
CA ILE A 9 -10.80 1.87 -7.47
C ILE A 9 -11.60 0.68 -6.95
N ALA A 10 -10.91 -0.42 -6.67
CA ALA A 10 -11.53 -1.67 -6.20
C ALA A 10 -11.55 -1.78 -4.68
N GLY A 11 -10.66 -1.08 -3.97
CA GLY A 11 -10.63 -1.05 -2.51
C GLY A 11 -9.86 0.15 -1.97
N ILE A 12 -10.12 0.50 -0.70
CA ILE A 12 -9.46 1.59 0.04
C ILE A 12 -8.96 1.09 1.39
N GLY A 13 -7.81 1.61 1.84
CA GLY A 13 -7.21 1.24 3.13
C GLY A 13 -6.45 2.43 3.72
N ALA A 14 -6.53 2.57 5.04
CA ALA A 14 -5.89 3.65 5.77
C ALA A 14 -5.60 3.22 7.21
N THR A 15 -4.46 3.63 7.74
CA THR A 15 -4.15 3.46 9.15
C THR A 15 -4.88 4.49 10.01
N ASP A 16 -5.00 4.23 11.31
CA ASP A 16 -5.43 5.22 12.28
C ASP A 16 -4.58 6.50 12.24
N PHE A 17 -5.25 7.65 12.23
CA PHE A 17 -4.60 8.95 12.29
C PHE A 17 -4.16 9.26 13.73
N SER A 18 -2.85 9.39 13.93
CA SER A 18 -2.26 9.71 15.23
C SER A 18 -1.21 10.80 15.10
N LYS A 19 -1.04 11.60 16.16
CA LYS A 19 0.06 12.56 16.30
C LYS A 19 1.39 11.88 16.66
N ASN A 20 1.32 10.65 17.15
CA ASN A 20 2.47 9.78 17.41
C ASN A 20 2.03 8.33 17.22
N SER A 21 2.34 7.75 16.06
CA SER A 21 1.94 6.38 15.72
C SER A 21 2.74 5.33 16.49
N GLY A 22 3.91 5.67 17.03
CA GLY A 22 4.87 4.74 17.62
C GLY A 22 5.36 3.64 16.68
N ARG A 23 5.05 3.75 15.38
CA ARG A 23 5.29 2.75 14.32
C ARG A 23 6.16 3.38 13.23
N SER A 24 6.95 2.55 12.54
CA SER A 24 7.68 3.02 11.36
C SER A 24 6.71 3.38 10.24
N GLU A 25 7.12 4.30 9.38
CA GLU A 25 6.36 4.69 8.18
C GLU A 25 6.10 3.47 7.27
N LEU A 26 7.11 2.62 7.08
CA LEU A 26 6.98 1.37 6.31
C LEU A 26 5.88 0.47 6.85
N ARG A 27 5.77 0.33 8.18
CA ARG A 27 4.72 -0.49 8.78
C ARG A 27 3.34 0.13 8.56
N LEU A 28 3.21 1.45 8.67
CA LEU A 28 1.94 2.13 8.39
C LEU A 28 1.53 1.97 6.92
N ALA A 29 2.49 2.12 5.99
CA ALA A 29 2.25 1.91 4.57
C ALA A 29 1.81 0.47 4.29
N ALA A 30 2.49 -0.52 4.86
CA ALA A 30 2.13 -1.92 4.69
C ALA A 30 0.73 -2.25 5.26
N GLU A 31 0.39 -1.70 6.44
CA GLU A 31 -0.94 -1.87 7.04
C GLU A 31 -2.03 -1.28 6.14
N ALA A 32 -1.87 -0.04 5.67
CA ALA A 32 -2.84 0.59 4.77
C ALA A 32 -3.00 -0.16 3.44
N VAL A 33 -1.90 -0.70 2.86
CA VAL A 33 -1.95 -1.49 1.63
C VAL A 33 -2.69 -2.81 1.85
N LEU A 34 -2.45 -3.51 2.96
CA LEU A 34 -3.13 -4.75 3.28
C LEU A 34 -4.63 -4.54 3.49
N ASP A 35 -5.02 -3.46 4.18
CA ASP A 35 -6.44 -3.11 4.36
C ASP A 35 -7.12 -2.80 3.00
N ALA A 36 -6.42 -2.10 2.10
CA ALA A 36 -6.95 -1.81 0.76
C ALA A 36 -7.12 -3.07 -0.09
N LEU A 37 -6.22 -4.06 0.06
CA LEU A 37 -6.33 -5.34 -0.62
C LEU A 37 -7.49 -6.20 -0.08
N ASP A 38 -7.70 -6.17 1.24
CA ASP A 38 -8.83 -6.86 1.87
C ASP A 38 -10.17 -6.28 1.42
N ASP A 39 -10.29 -4.94 1.38
CA ASP A 39 -11.48 -4.25 0.86
C ASP A 39 -11.74 -4.58 -0.63
N ALA A 40 -10.67 -4.74 -1.42
CA ALA A 40 -10.75 -5.18 -2.81
C ALA A 40 -11.01 -6.69 -2.98
N GLY A 41 -10.91 -7.49 -1.91
CA GLY A 41 -11.00 -8.95 -1.96
C GLY A 41 -9.84 -9.63 -2.70
N LEU A 42 -8.66 -9.00 -2.72
CA LEU A 42 -7.47 -9.45 -3.43
C LEU A 42 -6.38 -9.94 -2.47
N LYS A 43 -5.49 -10.79 -2.97
CA LYS A 43 -4.28 -11.19 -2.26
C LYS A 43 -3.11 -10.31 -2.70
N PRO A 44 -2.08 -10.11 -1.85
CA PRO A 44 -0.86 -9.42 -2.26
C PRO A 44 -0.19 -10.01 -3.52
N SER A 45 -0.35 -11.32 -3.76
CA SER A 45 0.14 -12.01 -4.95
C SER A 45 -0.57 -11.63 -6.24
N ASP A 46 -1.73 -10.96 -6.16
CA ASP A 46 -2.52 -10.52 -7.31
C ASP A 46 -2.11 -9.12 -7.79
N VAL A 47 -1.13 -8.49 -7.11
CA VAL A 47 -0.65 -7.13 -7.39
C VAL A 47 0.64 -7.18 -8.20
N ASP A 48 0.59 -6.69 -9.43
CA ASP A 48 1.75 -6.65 -10.34
C ASP A 48 2.51 -5.30 -10.31
N GLY A 49 2.04 -4.32 -9.55
CA GLY A 49 2.68 -3.01 -9.46
C GLY A 49 2.18 -2.15 -8.30
N LEU A 50 3.08 -1.31 -7.79
CA LEU A 50 2.80 -0.30 -6.77
C LEU A 50 3.22 1.07 -7.32
N VAL A 51 2.49 2.10 -6.92
CA VAL A 51 2.81 3.50 -7.25
C VAL A 51 2.79 4.29 -5.96
N THR A 52 3.89 4.97 -5.64
CA THR A 52 3.99 5.85 -4.46
C THR A 52 4.26 7.31 -4.84
N PHE A 53 4.12 8.21 -3.87
CA PHE A 53 4.48 9.62 -4.05
C PHE A 53 5.99 9.82 -3.87
N THR A 54 6.60 10.70 -4.67
CA THR A 54 8.08 10.85 -4.72
C THR A 54 8.73 11.31 -3.41
N MET A 55 7.97 11.94 -2.50
CA MET A 55 8.47 12.33 -1.17
C MET A 55 8.18 11.29 -0.09
N ASP A 56 7.54 10.17 -0.43
CA ASP A 56 7.40 9.05 0.49
C ASP A 56 8.77 8.39 0.67
N SER A 57 9.20 8.24 1.93
CA SER A 57 10.49 7.62 2.27
C SER A 57 10.52 6.12 1.97
N ASN A 58 9.35 5.50 1.73
CA ASN A 58 9.22 4.07 1.49
C ASN A 58 9.29 3.79 -0.01
N LEU A 59 10.36 3.11 -0.43
CA LEU A 59 10.47 2.61 -1.80
C LEU A 59 9.36 1.57 -2.06
N GLU A 60 8.76 1.58 -3.24
CA GLU A 60 7.73 0.60 -3.66
C GLU A 60 8.20 -0.84 -3.44
N THR A 61 9.48 -1.13 -3.75
CA THR A 61 10.11 -2.43 -3.49
C THR A 61 10.12 -2.82 -2.01
N ALA A 62 10.31 -1.87 -1.10
CA ALA A 62 10.34 -2.14 0.33
C ALA A 62 8.93 -2.42 0.88
N VAL A 63 7.90 -1.79 0.31
CA VAL A 63 6.50 -2.04 0.64
C VAL A 63 6.01 -3.38 0.05
N ALA A 64 6.46 -3.74 -1.15
CA ALA A 64 6.14 -5.03 -1.78
C ALA A 64 6.85 -6.23 -1.13
N ALA A 65 7.93 -6.00 -0.38
CA ALA A 65 8.69 -7.05 0.27
C ALA A 65 7.94 -7.65 1.48
N PRO A 66 8.12 -8.94 1.77
CA PRO A 66 7.49 -9.57 2.92
C PRO A 66 7.90 -8.87 4.23
N PRO A 67 6.95 -8.60 5.15
CA PRO A 67 7.20 -7.93 6.42
C PRO A 67 8.20 -8.75 7.24
N GLY A 68 9.41 -8.23 7.41
CA GLY A 68 10.52 -8.91 8.11
C GLY A 68 11.88 -8.85 7.41
N SER A 69 11.94 -8.36 6.17
CA SER A 69 13.20 -8.29 5.40
C SER A 69 14.05 -7.05 5.68
N GLY A 70 13.64 -6.19 6.64
CA GLY A 70 14.33 -4.96 7.01
C GLY A 70 14.69 -4.91 8.49
N ILE A 71 15.77 -5.60 8.86
CA ILE A 71 16.66 -5.29 10.00
C ILE A 71 18.10 -5.20 9.51
#